data_AF-A0A2R5GXL5-F1
#
_entry.id   AF-A0A2R5GXL5-F1
#
_cell.length_a   1.000
_cell.length_b   1.000
_cell.length_c   1.000
_cell.angle_alpha   90.00
_cell.angle_beta   90.00
_cell.angle_gamma   90.00
#
_symmetry.space_group_name_H-M   'P 1'
#
loop_
_entity.id
_entity.type
_entity.pdbx_description
1 polymer ?
#
loop_
_entity_poly.entity_id
_entity_poly.type
_entity_poly.pdbx_seq_one_letter_code
_entity_poly.pdbx_strand_id
1 'polypeptide(L)'
;MQRFGGQEPGDAADIREFVSTKFDPPIAFTLTEKINVNGDDAHPLWKYLKSVSAANPEEPDIKWNFTKFLVSRDGATIERAEPRTPVLTLEDRIKEMLAQPAPSL
;
A
#
# COMPACT_ATOMS: atom_id res chain seq x y z
N MET A 1 13.51 4.27 -9.97
CA MET A 1 12.56 3.32 -10.62
C MET A 1 12.72 1.92 -10.02
N GLN A 2 12.20 1.69 -8.81
CA GLN A 2 12.25 0.34 -8.25
C GLN A 2 11.24 -0.56 -8.96
N ARG A 3 11.77 -1.44 -9.79
CA ARG A 3 11.00 -2.41 -10.57
C ARG A 3 11.17 -3.76 -9.91
N PHE A 4 10.19 -4.15 -9.08
CA PHE A 4 10.11 -5.50 -8.54
C PHE A 4 9.96 -6.50 -9.68
N GLY A 5 11.10 -6.98 -10.20
CA GLY A 5 11.18 -7.90 -11.34
C GLY A 5 10.57 -7.40 -12.66
N GLY A 6 10.37 -6.09 -12.84
CA GLY A 6 9.75 -5.54 -14.06
C GLY A 6 8.26 -5.89 -14.24
N GLN A 7 7.57 -6.29 -13.17
CA GLN A 7 6.18 -6.78 -13.20
C GLN A 7 5.11 -5.73 -13.52
N GLU A 8 5.52 -4.46 -13.64
CA GLU A 8 4.65 -3.38 -14.11
C GLU A 8 5.29 -2.72 -15.34
N PRO A 9 5.31 -3.41 -16.49
CA PRO A 9 5.71 -2.82 -17.76
C PRO A 9 4.55 -1.98 -18.29
N GLY A 10 4.81 -0.72 -18.63
CA GLY A 10 3.77 0.21 -19.13
C GLY A 10 3.72 1.52 -18.37
N ASP A 11 2.99 2.47 -18.92
CA ASP A 11 2.66 3.74 -18.29
C ASP A 11 1.36 3.64 -17.45
N ALA A 12 0.99 4.72 -16.78
CA ALA A 12 -0.18 4.75 -15.91
C ALA A 12 -1.51 4.50 -16.65
N ALA A 13 -1.60 4.83 -17.95
CA ALA A 13 -2.79 4.59 -18.75
C ALA A 13 -2.90 3.10 -19.10
N ASP A 14 -1.80 2.47 -19.53
CA ASP A 14 -1.73 1.04 -19.83
C ASP A 14 -2.14 0.20 -18.60
N ILE A 15 -1.65 0.59 -17.41
CA ILE A 15 -1.95 -0.11 -16.15
C ILE A 15 -3.44 -0.02 -15.81
N ARG A 16 -4.05 1.17 -15.97
CA ARG A 16 -5.48 1.35 -15.72
C ARG A 16 -6.33 0.54 -16.67
N GLU A 17 -6.01 0.57 -17.97
CA GLU A 17 -6.72 -0.22 -18.98
C GLU A 17 -6.62 -1.72 -18.67
N PHE A 18 -5.40 -2.20 -18.39
CA PHE A 18 -5.17 -3.59 -18.02
C PHE A 18 -6.02 -4.00 -16.80
N VAL A 19 -5.99 -3.23 -15.71
CA VAL A 19 -6.75 -3.58 -14.51
C VAL A 19 -8.26 -3.50 -14.73
N SER A 20 -8.73 -2.51 -15.51
CA SER A 20 -10.17 -2.33 -15.77
C SER A 20 -10.78 -3.48 -16.61
N THR A 21 -9.97 -4.15 -17.42
CA THR A 21 -10.40 -5.23 -18.32
C THR A 21 -10.11 -6.64 -17.78
N LYS A 22 -9.21 -6.76 -16.80
CA LYS A 22 -8.78 -8.06 -16.26
C LYS A 22 -9.67 -8.64 -15.16
N PHE A 23 -10.45 -7.80 -14.47
CA PHE A 23 -11.25 -8.22 -13.32
C PHE A 23 -12.74 -8.01 -13.58
N ASP A 24 -13.55 -9.00 -13.19
CA ASP A 24 -15.01 -8.93 -13.20
C ASP A 24 -15.55 -9.37 -11.82
N PRO A 25 -16.20 -8.47 -11.04
CA PRO A 25 -16.44 -7.06 -11.35
C PRO A 25 -15.15 -6.24 -11.39
N PRO A 26 -15.15 -5.06 -12.05
CA PRO A 26 -14.01 -4.15 -12.04
C PRO A 26 -13.61 -3.78 -10.61
N ILE A 27 -12.33 -3.41 -10.43
CA ILE A 27 -11.85 -2.92 -9.14
C ILE A 27 -12.70 -1.74 -8.64
N ALA A 28 -13.11 -1.80 -7.38
CA ALA A 28 -13.95 -0.76 -6.77
C ALA A 28 -13.12 0.32 -6.05
N PHE A 29 -11.79 0.28 -6.16
CA PHE A 29 -10.87 1.19 -5.47
C PHE A 29 -10.05 2.03 -6.46
N THR A 30 -9.52 3.15 -5.98
CA THR A 30 -8.74 4.08 -6.81
C THR A 30 -7.35 3.53 -7.11
N LEU A 31 -6.97 3.53 -8.39
CA LEU A 31 -5.57 3.36 -8.81
C LEU A 31 -4.93 4.73 -8.99
N THR A 32 -3.80 4.92 -8.32
CA THR A 32 -2.99 6.14 -8.42
C THR A 32 -2.00 6.05 -9.59
N GLU A 33 -1.27 7.12 -9.84
CA GLU A 33 -0.17 7.10 -10.80
C GLU A 33 1.00 6.25 -10.29
N LYS A 34 1.86 5.84 -11.22
CA LYS A 34 3.06 5.08 -10.90
C LYS A 34 4.09 5.97 -10.21
N ILE A 35 4.55 5.55 -9.03
CA ILE A 35 5.53 6.28 -8.21
C ILE A 35 6.66 5.38 -7.73
N ASN A 36 7.78 5.97 -7.31
CA ASN A 36 8.83 5.26 -6.60
C ASN A 36 8.46 5.13 -5.12
N VAL A 37 8.62 3.92 -4.57
CA VAL A 37 8.33 3.63 -3.15
C VAL A 37 9.60 3.51 -2.28
N ASN A 38 10.75 3.36 -2.91
CA ASN A 38 12.07 3.20 -2.29
C ASN A 38 13.13 4.01 -3.05
N GLY A 39 14.30 4.18 -2.44
CA GLY A 39 15.37 5.05 -2.94
C GLY A 39 15.17 6.53 -2.60
N ASP A 40 16.14 7.35 -3.01
CA ASP A 40 16.14 8.79 -2.73
C ASP A 40 15.00 9.54 -3.41
N ASP A 41 14.55 9.04 -4.57
CA ASP A 41 13.43 9.55 -5.36
C ASP A 41 12.07 8.98 -4.92
N ALA A 42 12.01 8.27 -3.78
CA ALA A 42 10.75 7.76 -3.24
C ALA A 42 9.77 8.89 -2.93
N HIS A 43 8.49 8.65 -3.23
CA HIS A 43 7.42 9.59 -2.97
C HIS A 43 7.31 9.89 -1.45
N PRO A 44 7.07 11.15 -1.03
CA PRO A 44 7.06 11.54 0.39
C PRO A 44 6.15 10.69 1.28
N LEU A 45 4.96 10.34 0.79
CA LEU A 45 4.04 9.43 1.50
C LEU A 45 4.70 8.07 1.81
N TRP A 46 5.44 7.48 0.86
CA TRP A 46 6.10 6.19 1.07
C TRP A 46 7.30 6.31 2.01
N LYS A 47 8.04 7.42 1.96
CA LYS A 47 9.08 7.71 2.98
C LYS A 47 8.46 7.78 4.37
N TYR A 48 7.35 8.50 4.53
CA TYR A 48 6.63 8.60 5.79
C TYR A 48 6.13 7.23 6.27
N LEU A 49 5.36 6.51 5.45
CA LEU A 49 4.82 5.20 5.79
C LEU A 49 5.90 4.21 6.22
N LYS A 50 7.03 4.14 5.50
CA LYS A 50 8.17 3.28 5.90
C LYS A 50 8.78 3.69 7.23
N SER A 51 8.87 4.99 7.52
CA SER A 51 9.46 5.49 8.76
C SER A 51 8.63 5.17 10.00
N VAL A 52 7.30 5.23 9.87
CA VAL A 52 6.37 5.01 11.00
C VAL A 52 6.00 3.54 11.17
N SER A 53 6.00 2.76 10.10
CA SER A 53 5.65 1.33 10.14
C SER A 53 6.84 0.42 10.40
N ALA A 54 8.00 0.96 10.79
CA ALA A 54 9.25 0.20 10.89
C ALA A 54 9.17 -0.85 12.02
N ALA A 55 8.59 -2.01 11.70
CA ALA A 55 8.67 -3.23 12.50
C ALA A 55 10.12 -3.77 12.58
N ASN A 56 11.04 -3.26 11.74
CA ASN A 56 12.47 -3.50 11.83
C ASN A 56 13.25 -2.24 11.38
N PRO A 57 13.92 -1.51 12.30
CA PRO A 57 14.73 -0.33 11.96
C PRO A 57 15.85 -0.60 10.95
N GLU A 58 16.28 -1.86 10.81
CA GLU A 58 17.38 -2.27 9.95
C GLU A 58 16.97 -2.50 8.49
N GLU A 59 15.67 -2.69 8.21
CA GLU A 59 15.16 -2.97 6.86
C GLU A 59 13.88 -2.18 6.54
N PRO A 60 13.95 -0.84 6.40
CA PRO A 60 12.77 -0.01 6.18
C PRO A 60 12.16 -0.20 4.79
N ASP A 61 12.95 -0.62 3.80
CA ASP A 61 12.53 -0.65 2.41
C ASP A 61 11.40 -1.65 2.11
N ILE A 62 10.57 -1.30 1.12
CA ILE A 62 9.53 -2.19 0.59
C ILE A 62 10.21 -3.35 -0.11
N LYS A 63 10.00 -4.58 0.37
CA LYS A 63 10.72 -5.75 -0.12
C LYS A 63 10.20 -6.25 -1.46
N TRP A 64 8.89 -6.12 -1.71
CA TRP A 64 8.25 -6.59 -2.94
C TRP A 64 6.90 -5.93 -3.20
N ASN A 65 6.37 -6.18 -4.41
CA ASN A 65 4.96 -5.91 -4.77
C ASN A 65 4.00 -6.48 -3.72
N PHE A 66 2.84 -5.81 -3.56
CA PHE A 66 1.80 -6.17 -2.60
C PHE A 66 2.18 -6.03 -1.12
N THR A 67 3.13 -5.16 -0.77
CA THR A 67 3.23 -4.69 0.63
C THR A 67 2.01 -3.82 0.96
N LYS A 68 1.39 -4.02 2.12
CA LYS A 68 0.16 -3.31 2.52
C LYS A 68 0.39 -2.46 3.76
N PHE A 69 -0.35 -1.35 3.85
CA PHE A 69 -0.39 -0.48 5.01
C PHE A 69 -1.83 -0.33 5.47
N LEU A 70 -2.09 -0.61 6.74
CA LEU A 70 -3.36 -0.30 7.40
C LEU A 70 -3.19 1.02 8.13
N VAL A 71 -4.08 1.96 7.86
CA VAL A 71 -4.04 3.32 8.44
C VAL A 71 -5.37 3.55 9.16
N SER A 72 -5.32 3.94 10.44
CA SER A 72 -6.51 4.24 11.23
C SER A 72 -7.22 5.50 10.74
N ARG A 73 -8.47 5.68 11.15
CA ARG A 73 -9.32 6.81 10.71
C ARG A 73 -8.74 8.19 11.07
N ASP A 74 -7.97 8.26 12.15
CA ASP A 74 -7.26 9.45 12.62
C ASP A 74 -5.82 9.57 12.08
N GLY A 75 -5.35 8.57 11.33
CA GLY A 75 -3.99 8.49 10.81
C GLY A 75 -2.91 8.22 11.86
N ALA A 76 -3.28 7.98 13.13
CA ALA A 76 -2.33 7.83 14.23
C ALA A 76 -1.69 6.43 14.29
N THR A 77 -2.46 5.40 13.94
CA THR A 77 -1.98 4.01 13.90
C THR A 77 -1.74 3.60 12.46
N ILE A 78 -0.49 3.20 12.17
CA ILE A 78 -0.08 2.72 10.85
C ILE A 78 0.63 1.39 11.03
N GLU A 79 0.06 0.33 10.45
CA GLU A 79 0.60 -1.02 10.49
C GLU A 79 1.00 -1.49 9.09
N ARG A 80 2.13 -2.18 8.98
CA ARG A 80 2.62 -2.76 7.72
C ARG A 80 2.42 -4.27 7.71
N ALA A 81 1.87 -4.78 6.62
CA ALA A 81 1.77 -6.19 6.33
C ALA A 81 2.65 -6.55 5.12
N GLU A 82 3.47 -7.58 5.27
CA GLU A 82 4.43 -8.00 4.25
C GLU A 82 3.73 -8.59 3.00
N PRO A 83 4.42 -8.63 1.84
CA PRO A 83 3.87 -9.14 0.58
C PRO A 83 3.13 -10.48 0.68
N ARG A 84 3.67 -11.41 1.48
CA ARG A 84 3.13 -12.76 1.65
C ARG A 84 2.00 -12.86 2.66
N THR A 85 1.71 -11.81 3.42
CA THR A 85 0.55 -11.79 4.32
C THR A 85 -0.73 -11.87 3.49
N PRO A 86 -1.57 -12.91 3.66
CA PRO A 86 -2.84 -13.02 2.93
C PRO A 86 -3.76 -11.86 3.29
N VAL A 87 -4.41 -11.25 2.29
CA VAL A 87 -5.25 -10.07 2.53
C VAL A 87 -6.44 -10.37 3.45
N LEU A 88 -7.00 -11.58 3.36
CA LEU A 88 -8.14 -11.99 4.17
C LEU A 88 -7.83 -12.06 5.67
N THR A 89 -6.57 -12.27 6.07
CA THR A 89 -6.21 -12.27 7.50
C THR A 89 -6.17 -10.87 8.09
N LEU A 90 -6.29 -9.82 7.27
CA LEU A 90 -6.33 -8.43 7.73
C LEU A 90 -7.74 -7.98 8.14
N GLU A 91 -8.78 -8.77 7.84
CA GLU A 91 -10.17 -8.38 8.03
C GLU A 91 -10.50 -8.04 9.49
N ASP A 92 -10.09 -8.89 10.43
CA ASP A 92 -10.35 -8.66 11.85
C ASP A 92 -9.65 -7.40 12.34
N ARG A 93 -8.40 -7.17 11.89
CA ARG A 93 -7.67 -5.94 12.22
C ARG A 93 -8.34 -4.69 11.65
N ILE A 94 -8.85 -4.76 10.42
CA ILE A 94 -9.61 -3.66 9.80
C ILE A 94 -10.86 -3.36 10.64
N LYS A 95 -11.61 -4.39 11.06
CA LYS A 95 -12.80 -4.22 11.91
C LYS A 95 -12.46 -3.57 13.25
N GLU A 96 -11.38 -3.98 13.89
CA GLU A 96 -10.90 -3.37 15.13
C GLU A 96 -10.54 -1.89 14.96
N MET A 97 -9.85 -1.53 13.87
CA MET A 97 -9.48 -0.15 13.58
C MET A 97 -10.71 0.72 13.25
N LEU A 98 -11.75 0.14 12.64
CA LEU A 98 -13.01 0.82 12.34
C LEU A 98 -13.91 1.01 13.57
N ALA A 99 -13.81 0.13 14.58
CA ALA A 99 -14.56 0.23 15.82
C ALA A 99 -14.09 1.40 16.71
N GLN A 100 -12.90 1.95 16.44
CA GLN A 100 -12.43 3.16 17.10
C GLN A 100 -13.26 4.36 16.64
N PRO A 101 -13.60 5.29 17.56
CA PRO A 101 -14.38 6.46 17.21
C PRO A 101 -13.68 7.28 16.11
N ALA A 102 -14.47 7.88 15.24
CA ALA A 102 -13.94 8.83 14.28
C ALA A 102 -13.23 9.96 15.02
N PRO A 103 -12.10 10.49 14.51
CA PRO A 103 -11.55 11.72 15.04
C PRO A 103 -12.64 12.81 15.01
N SER A 104 -12.77 13.54 16.11
CA SER A 104 -13.63 14.72 16.15
C SER A 104 -12.96 15.82 15.32
N LEU A 105 -13.68 16.33 14.32
CA LEU A 105 -13.23 17.45 13.47
C LEU A 105 -13.20 18.76 14.27
#